data_AF-A0A1I8IN55-F1
#
_entry.id   AF-A0A1I8IN55-F1
#
_cell.length_a   1.000
_cell.length_b   1.000
_cell.length_c   1.000
_cell.angle_alpha   90.00
_cell.angle_beta   90.00
_cell.angle_gamma   90.00
#
_symmetry.space_group_name_H-M   'P 1'
#
loop_
_entity.id
_entity.type
_entity.pdbx_description
1 polymer ?
#
loop_
_entity_poly.entity_id
_entity_poly.type
_entity_poly.pdbx_seq_one_letter_code
_entity_poly.pdbx_strand_id
1 'polypeptide(L)'
;GTWRTGEVSDTVAVKIFHSRAEASWSREGEIYATPGLAHPSILGFIAIDNVDAGWETQLWLITDYHANGSLQTYLMEHSISCRVAAGMCHSIVTGLAHLHTELISAGFVKPGIAHCDVKSNNILVKADLTCCLADFGLAVRETDELRRDGDRSV
;
A
#
# COMPACT_ATOMS: atom_id res chain seq x y z
N GLY A 1 -13.98 18.30 -1.96
CA GLY A 1 -13.66 19.66 -2.42
C GLY A 1 -12.16 19.78 -2.56
N THR A 2 -11.66 20.49 -3.57
CA THR A 2 -10.23 20.66 -3.85
C THR A 2 -9.73 21.98 -3.30
N TRP A 3 -8.74 21.93 -2.40
CA TRP A 3 -7.97 23.09 -1.97
C TRP A 3 -6.63 23.10 -2.72
N ARG A 4 -6.18 24.28 -3.15
CA ARG A 4 -4.88 24.47 -3.80
C ARG A 4 -4.14 25.60 -3.11
N THR A 5 -3.00 25.30 -2.49
CA THR A 5 -1.97 26.28 -2.13
C THR A 5 -0.86 26.17 -3.17
N GLY A 6 -0.43 27.29 -3.73
CA GLY A 6 0.55 27.33 -4.80
C GLY A 6 1.97 27.04 -4.29
N GLU A 7 2.37 25.78 -4.36
CA GLU A 7 3.74 25.25 -4.46
C GLU A 7 3.54 23.74 -4.65
N VAL A 8 3.95 23.19 -5.80
CA VAL A 8 3.73 21.80 -6.27
C VAL A 8 2.50 21.12 -5.63
N SER A 9 1.34 21.23 -6.28
CA SER A 9 0.13 20.53 -5.85
C SER A 9 0.32 19.02 -6.01
N ASP A 10 1.03 18.38 -5.08
CA ASP A 10 1.11 16.93 -4.96
C ASP A 10 -0.30 16.45 -4.60
N THR A 11 -1.00 15.95 -5.62
CA THR A 11 -2.31 15.36 -5.41
C THR A 11 -2.09 14.09 -4.59
N VAL A 12 -2.88 13.93 -3.53
CA VAL A 12 -2.81 12.77 -2.64
C VAL A 12 -4.10 11.97 -2.71
N ALA A 13 -4.00 10.67 -2.45
CA ALA A 13 -5.15 9.80 -2.24
C ALA A 13 -5.43 9.68 -0.74
N VAL A 14 -6.68 9.89 -0.35
CA VAL A 14 -7.15 9.75 1.04
C VAL A 14 -8.17 8.62 1.09
N LYS A 15 -7.81 7.51 1.75
CA LYS A 15 -8.71 6.41 2.06
C LYS A 15 -9.33 6.68 3.43
N ILE A 16 -10.65 6.87 3.46
CA ILE A 16 -11.41 7.15 4.68
C ILE A 16 -12.07 5.85 5.15
N PHE A 17 -11.78 5.46 6.39
CA PHE A 17 -12.36 4.28 7.02
C PHE A 17 -13.38 4.70 8.07
N HIS A 18 -14.47 3.95 8.15
CA HIS A 18 -15.39 4.01 9.28
C HIS A 18 -14.80 3.28 10.50
N SER A 19 -15.26 3.62 11.70
CA SER A 19 -14.81 3.00 12.96
C SER A 19 -14.88 1.48 12.98
N ARG A 20 -15.84 0.86 12.28
CA ARG A 20 -15.93 -0.61 12.16
C ARG A 20 -14.74 -1.26 11.43
N ALA A 21 -14.00 -0.48 10.63
CA ALA A 21 -12.84 -0.94 9.87
C ALA A 21 -11.51 -0.49 10.52
N GLU A 22 -11.54 -0.03 11.78
CA GLU A 22 -10.36 0.43 12.53
C GLU A 22 -9.23 -0.61 12.56
N ALA A 23 -9.56 -1.90 12.71
CA ALA A 23 -8.56 -2.97 12.69
C ALA A 23 -7.81 -3.07 11.34
N SER A 24 -8.50 -2.82 10.23
CA SER A 24 -7.89 -2.81 8.89
C SER A 24 -7.02 -1.57 8.70
N TRP A 25 -7.53 -0.40 9.09
CA TRP A 25 -6.79 0.86 9.07
C TRP A 25 -5.51 0.82 9.92
N SER A 26 -5.59 0.33 11.16
CA SER A 26 -4.43 0.19 12.06
C SER A 26 -3.40 -0.76 11.45
N ARG A 27 -3.83 -1.92 10.94
CA ARG A 27 -2.93 -2.88 10.30
C ARG A 27 -2.25 -2.28 9.08
N GLU A 28 -3.01 -1.62 8.21
CA GLU A 28 -2.45 -1.00 7.01
C GLU A 28 -1.43 0.07 7.37
N GLY A 29 -1.73 0.92 8.36
CA GLY A 29 -0.81 1.92 8.91
C GLY A 29 0.47 1.30 9.49
N GLU A 30 0.33 0.25 10.28
CA GLU A 30 1.46 -0.48 10.85
C GLU A 30 2.35 -1.05 9.76
N ILE A 31 1.78 -1.72 8.76
CA ILE A 31 2.54 -2.28 7.64
C ILE A 31 3.33 -1.18 6.94
N TYR A 32 2.69 -0.06 6.57
CA TYR A 32 3.36 1.07 5.95
C TYR A 32 4.49 1.66 6.80
N ALA A 33 4.34 1.68 8.12
CA ALA A 33 5.36 2.15 9.05
C ALA A 33 6.55 1.19 9.24
N THR A 34 6.56 0.02 8.58
CA THR A 34 7.67 -0.94 8.68
C THR A 34 8.97 -0.32 8.13
N PRO A 35 10.06 -0.25 8.92
CA PRO A 35 11.34 0.24 8.43
C PRO A 35 11.81 -0.53 7.19
N GLY A 36 12.31 0.18 6.18
CA GLY A 36 12.78 -0.42 4.93
C GLY A 36 11.68 -0.88 3.97
N LEU A 37 10.40 -0.61 4.24
CA LEU A 37 9.32 -0.96 3.31
C LEU A 37 9.29 -0.07 2.05
N ALA A 38 9.68 1.20 2.17
CA ALA A 38 9.63 2.16 1.07
C ALA A 38 10.39 1.64 -0.18
N HIS A 39 9.70 1.60 -1.32
CA HIS A 39 10.23 1.06 -2.58
C HIS A 39 9.40 1.58 -3.77
N PRO A 40 9.96 1.81 -4.97
CA PRO A 40 9.24 2.39 -6.12
C PRO A 40 8.00 1.62 -6.62
N SER A 41 7.89 0.34 -6.24
CA SER A 41 6.79 -0.58 -6.56
C SER A 41 5.92 -0.94 -5.34
N ILE A 42 6.04 -0.18 -4.25
CA ILE A 42 5.11 -0.17 -3.11
C ILE A 42 4.50 1.24 -3.08
N LEU A 43 3.19 1.34 -2.89
CA LEU A 43 2.51 2.64 -2.86
C LEU A 43 3.14 3.55 -1.80
N GLY A 44 3.43 4.80 -2.18
CA GLY A 44 4.00 5.80 -1.30
C GLY A 44 3.03 6.15 -0.18
N PHE A 45 3.42 5.84 1.05
CA PHE A 45 2.69 6.23 2.25
C PHE A 45 3.14 7.61 2.72
N ILE A 46 2.16 8.46 3.07
CA ILE A 46 2.41 9.83 3.53
C ILE A 46 2.11 9.91 5.03
N ALA A 47 0.88 9.58 5.43
CA ALA A 47 0.45 9.74 6.81
C ALA A 47 -0.80 8.91 7.12
N ILE A 48 -1.07 8.78 8.42
CA ILE A 48 -2.31 8.26 8.96
C ILE A 48 -2.83 9.25 9.99
N ASP A 49 -4.14 9.51 10.03
CA ASP A 49 -4.71 10.53 10.90
C ASP A 49 -6.12 10.18 11.38
N ASN A 50 -6.52 10.79 12.50
CA ASN A 50 -7.86 10.68 13.08
C ASN A 50 -8.52 12.06 12.99
N VAL A 51 -9.50 12.19 12.09
CA VAL A 51 -10.19 13.46 11.85
C VAL A 51 -11.54 13.44 12.53
N ASP A 52 -11.78 14.38 13.44
CA ASP A 52 -13.11 14.59 14.02
C ASP A 52 -14.00 15.33 13.00
N ALA A 53 -14.99 14.61 12.44
CA ALA A 53 -15.96 15.16 11.50
C ALA A 53 -17.23 15.68 12.20
N GLY A 54 -17.20 15.82 13.53
CA GLY A 54 -18.29 16.32 14.37
C GLY A 54 -19.34 15.28 14.73
N TRP A 55 -19.70 14.40 13.79
CA TRP A 55 -20.70 13.34 14.00
C TRP A 55 -20.08 11.94 14.14
N GLU A 56 -18.85 11.77 13.66
CA GLU A 56 -18.04 10.56 13.81
C GLU A 56 -16.54 10.90 13.70
N THR A 57 -15.70 10.07 14.32
CA THR A 57 -14.26 10.06 14.04
C THR A 57 -14.03 9.32 12.73
N GLN A 58 -13.36 9.98 11.78
CA GLN A 58 -12.93 9.39 10.52
C GLN A 58 -11.46 9.01 10.62
N LEU A 59 -11.15 7.78 10.21
CA LEU A 59 -9.78 7.27 10.19
C LEU A 59 -9.23 7.44 8.77
N TRP A 60 -8.21 8.27 8.61
CA TRP A 60 -7.65 8.64 7.31
C TRP A 60 -6.33 7.91 7.09
N LEU A 61 -6.13 7.42 5.87
CA LEU A 61 -4.84 6.92 5.39
C LEU A 61 -4.50 7.67 4.10
N ILE A 62 -3.36 8.35 4.10
CA ILE A 62 -2.94 9.29 3.06
C ILE A 62 -1.75 8.70 2.31
N THR A 63 -1.87 8.64 0.99
CA THR A 63 -0.88 8.03 0.08
C THR A 63 -0.69 8.88 -1.17
N ASP A 64 0.34 8.56 -1.95
CA ASP A 64 0.52 9.13 -3.29
C ASP A 64 -0.71 8.85 -4.17
N TYR A 65 -1.12 9.85 -4.96
CA TYR A 65 -2.16 9.67 -5.96
C TYR A 65 -1.59 9.20 -7.30
N HIS A 66 -2.26 8.22 -7.92
CA HIS A 66 -1.93 7.76 -9.27
C HIS A 66 -3.17 7.84 -10.18
N ALA A 67 -3.13 8.77 -11.13
CA ALA A 67 -4.27 9.11 -11.99
C ALA A 67 -4.73 7.97 -12.91
N ASN A 68 -3.83 7.04 -13.27
CA ASN A 68 -4.17 5.87 -14.08
C ASN A 68 -4.95 4.80 -13.28
N GLY A 69 -5.14 5.02 -11.96
CA GLY A 69 -5.96 4.16 -11.12
C GLY A 69 -5.38 2.76 -10.93
N SER A 70 -6.27 1.79 -10.71
CA SER A 70 -5.89 0.39 -10.54
C SER A 70 -5.53 -0.24 -11.90
N LEU A 71 -4.71 -1.29 -11.86
CA LEU A 71 -4.38 -2.10 -13.03
C LEU A 71 -5.64 -2.68 -13.67
N GLN A 72 -6.64 -3.04 -12.87
CA GLN A 72 -7.92 -3.51 -13.38
C GLN A 72 -8.62 -2.47 -14.25
N THR A 73 -8.83 -1.27 -13.72
CA THR A 73 -9.48 -0.17 -14.47
C THR A 73 -8.66 0.20 -15.69
N TYR A 74 -7.34 0.32 -15.53
CA TYR A 74 -6.45 0.66 -16.63
C TYR A 74 -6.56 -0.34 -17.80
N LEU A 75 -6.55 -1.64 -17.52
CA LEU A 75 -6.65 -2.69 -18.54
C LEU A 75 -8.07 -2.85 -19.13
N MET A 76 -9.11 -2.39 -18.43
CA MET A 76 -10.47 -2.33 -18.99
C MET A 76 -10.62 -1.21 -20.02
N GLU A 77 -9.85 -0.13 -19.88
CA GLU A 77 -9.94 1.07 -20.72
C GLU A 77 -8.87 1.10 -21.83
N HIS A 78 -7.78 0.36 -21.69
CA HIS A 78 -6.62 0.44 -22.56
C HIS A 78 -6.18 -0.93 -23.07
N SER A 79 -5.81 -1.00 -24.35
CA SER A 79 -4.99 -2.09 -24.86
C SER A 79 -3.51 -1.74 -24.72
N ILE A 80 -2.69 -2.71 -24.33
CA ILE A 80 -1.26 -2.50 -24.09
C ILE A 80 -0.40 -3.39 -24.99
N SER A 81 0.76 -2.88 -25.37
CA SER A 81 1.76 -3.69 -26.09
C SER A 81 2.41 -4.71 -25.17
N CYS A 82 2.98 -5.78 -25.72
CA CYS A 82 3.73 -6.78 -24.96
C CYS A 82 4.89 -6.16 -24.15
N ARG A 83 5.52 -5.10 -24.68
CA ARG A 83 6.60 -4.37 -23.99
C ARG A 83 6.09 -3.69 -22.72
N VAL A 84 4.95 -3.01 -22.81
CA VAL A 84 4.34 -2.34 -21.65
C VAL A 84 3.88 -3.37 -20.63
N ALA A 85 3.23 -4.45 -21.08
CA ALA A 85 2.82 -5.55 -20.21
C ALA A 85 4.01 -6.15 -19.44
N ALA A 86 5.13 -6.40 -20.13
CA ALA A 86 6.35 -6.90 -19.49
C ALA A 86 6.91 -5.91 -18.45
N GLY A 87 6.89 -4.60 -18.73
CA GLY A 87 7.31 -3.56 -17.78
C GLY A 87 6.43 -3.50 -16.54
N MET A 88 5.10 -3.55 -16.72
CA MET A 88 4.14 -3.63 -15.61
C MET A 88 4.40 -4.88 -14.76
N CYS A 89 4.48 -6.06 -15.37
CA CYS A 89 4.80 -7.32 -14.67
C CYS A 89 6.12 -7.23 -13.91
N HIS A 90 7.17 -6.67 -14.51
CA HIS A 90 8.47 -6.52 -13.86
C HIS A 90 8.38 -5.68 -12.58
N SER A 91 7.71 -4.52 -12.64
CA SER A 91 7.52 -3.68 -11.45
C SER A 91 6.68 -4.36 -10.36
N ILE A 92 5.61 -5.08 -10.72
CA ILE A 92 4.78 -5.86 -9.77
C ILE A 92 5.64 -6.93 -9.07
N VAL A 93 6.38 -7.73 -9.83
CA VAL A 93 7.22 -8.81 -9.28
C VAL A 93 8.34 -8.25 -8.40
N THR A 94 8.92 -7.11 -8.77
CA THR A 94 9.95 -6.46 -7.96
C THR A 94 9.36 -5.94 -6.64
N GLY A 95 8.15 -5.37 -6.67
CA GLY A 95 7.41 -4.98 -5.46
C GLY A 95 7.11 -6.17 -4.55
N LEU A 96 6.65 -7.29 -5.11
CA LEU A 96 6.39 -8.52 -4.35
C LEU A 96 7.66 -9.11 -3.76
N ALA A 97 8.74 -9.18 -4.53
CA ALA A 97 10.03 -9.67 -4.06
C ALA A 97 10.55 -8.82 -2.89
N HIS A 98 10.49 -7.48 -3.01
CA HIS A 98 10.84 -6.57 -1.93
C HIS A 98 9.98 -6.79 -0.68
N LEU A 99 8.66 -6.94 -0.85
CA LEU A 99 7.72 -7.17 0.25
C LEU A 99 8.04 -8.47 0.99
N HIS A 100 8.31 -9.55 0.26
CA HIS A 100 8.55 -10.89 0.81
C HIS A 100 9.96 -11.05 1.41
N THR A 101 10.95 -10.27 0.95
CA THR A 101 12.34 -10.42 1.39
C THR A 101 12.55 -9.80 2.76
N GLU A 102 13.17 -10.56 3.68
CA GLU A 102 13.73 -10.02 4.91
C GLU A 102 14.94 -9.14 4.58
N LEU A 103 14.96 -7.91 5.09
CA LEU A 103 16.10 -6.99 4.92
C LEU A 103 16.69 -6.67 6.28
N ILE A 104 17.99 -6.94 6.43
CA ILE A 104 18.77 -6.64 7.63
C ILE A 104 19.73 -5.51 7.28
N SER A 105 19.63 -4.39 7.98
CA SER A 105 20.54 -3.26 7.85
C SER A 105 20.96 -2.74 9.23
N ALA A 106 22.03 -1.95 9.28
CA ALA A 106 22.50 -1.35 10.52
C ALA A 106 21.45 -0.36 11.05
N GLY A 107 20.63 -0.82 12.00
CA GLY A 107 19.61 -0.02 12.67
C GLY A 107 18.17 -0.45 12.44
N PHE A 108 17.89 -1.42 11.55
CA PHE A 108 16.54 -1.99 11.42
C PHE A 108 16.54 -3.39 10.78
N VAL A 109 15.47 -4.13 11.05
CA VAL A 109 15.10 -5.37 10.36
C VAL A 109 13.73 -5.19 9.75
N LYS A 110 13.62 -5.33 8.43
CA LYS A 110 12.34 -5.44 7.72
C LYS A 110 12.01 -6.94 7.62
N PRO A 111 10.99 -7.46 8.34
CA PRO A 111 10.60 -8.85 8.18
C PRO A 111 10.04 -9.13 6.78
N GLY A 112 9.96 -10.41 6.41
CA GLY A 112 9.11 -10.82 5.29
C GLY A 112 7.65 -10.43 5.55
N ILE A 113 6.99 -9.87 4.55
CA ILE A 113 5.58 -9.48 4.62
C ILE A 113 4.82 -10.21 3.52
N ALA A 114 3.74 -10.90 3.87
CA ALA A 114 2.80 -11.44 2.89
C ALA A 114 1.65 -10.44 2.71
N HIS A 115 1.34 -10.07 1.46
CA HIS A 115 0.25 -9.12 1.17
C HIS A 115 -1.14 -9.70 1.46
N CYS A 116 -1.34 -11.01 1.25
CA CYS A 116 -2.59 -11.75 1.45
C CYS A 116 -3.81 -11.33 0.59
N ASP A 117 -3.69 -10.34 -0.30
CA ASP A 117 -4.79 -9.88 -1.17
C ASP A 117 -4.26 -9.30 -2.49
N VAL A 118 -3.33 -10.01 -3.13
CA VAL A 118 -2.76 -9.60 -4.41
C VAL A 118 -3.79 -9.82 -5.52
N LYS A 119 -4.29 -8.72 -6.08
CA LYS A 119 -5.24 -8.69 -7.20
C LYS A 119 -5.08 -7.39 -8.00
N SER A 120 -5.58 -7.36 -9.23
CA SER A 120 -5.46 -6.20 -10.12
C SER A 120 -6.07 -4.90 -9.60
N ASN A 121 -7.04 -4.96 -8.67
CA ASN A 121 -7.58 -3.77 -7.99
C ASN A 121 -6.61 -3.17 -6.97
N ASN A 122 -5.73 -3.98 -6.38
CA ASN A 122 -4.78 -3.58 -5.34
C ASN A 122 -3.39 -3.29 -5.93
N ILE A 123 -3.31 -3.11 -7.24
CA ILE A 123 -2.10 -2.73 -7.96
C ILE A 123 -2.44 -1.43 -8.67
N LEU A 124 -1.66 -0.37 -8.44
CA LEU A 124 -1.87 0.93 -9.08
C LEU A 124 -0.90 1.11 -10.24
N VAL A 125 -1.38 1.76 -11.30
CA VAL A 125 -0.57 2.12 -12.47
C VAL A 125 -0.07 3.56 -12.31
N LYS A 126 1.23 3.76 -12.44
CA LYS A 126 1.89 5.06 -12.33
C LYS A 126 1.89 5.79 -13.67
N ALA A 127 2.25 7.08 -13.67
CA ALA A 127 2.28 7.90 -14.87
C ALA A 127 3.27 7.38 -15.94
N ASP A 128 4.36 6.74 -15.51
CA ASP A 128 5.36 6.10 -16.37
C ASP A 128 5.00 4.66 -16.79
N LEU A 129 3.76 4.22 -16.50
CA LEU A 129 3.23 2.88 -16.74
C LEU A 129 3.91 1.76 -15.94
N THR A 130 4.76 2.09 -14.96
CA THR A 130 5.17 1.13 -13.93
C THR A 130 4.02 0.93 -12.93
N CYS A 131 4.09 -0.13 -12.13
CA CYS A 131 3.08 -0.46 -11.13
C CYS A 131 3.64 -0.43 -9.71
N CYS A 132 2.75 -0.21 -8.75
CA CYS A 132 3.03 -0.40 -7.33
C CYS A 132 1.90 -1.18 -6.64
N LEU A 133 2.26 -1.92 -5.58
CA LEU A 133 1.32 -2.65 -4.72
C LEU A 133 0.66 -1.67 -3.73
N ALA A 134 -0.63 -1.85 -3.48
CA ALA A 134 -1.45 -1.04 -2.58
C ALA A 134 -2.38 -1.94 -1.75
N ASP A 135 -3.07 -1.35 -0.76
CA ASP A 135 -4.06 -2.03 0.11
C ASP A 135 -3.46 -3.15 0.98
N PHE A 136 -2.74 -2.75 2.03
CA PHE A 136 -2.11 -3.67 2.99
C PHE A 136 -3.00 -4.01 4.19
N GLY A 137 -4.31 -3.74 4.13
CA GLY A 137 -5.24 -3.99 5.23
C GLY A 137 -5.39 -5.46 5.64
N LEU A 138 -4.89 -6.40 4.82
CA LEU A 138 -4.84 -7.83 5.11
C LEU A 138 -3.42 -8.40 5.24
N ALA A 139 -2.39 -7.58 5.05
CA ALA A 139 -1.01 -8.05 5.03
C ALA A 139 -0.55 -8.53 6.42
N VAL A 140 0.38 -9.48 6.44
CA VAL A 140 0.94 -10.04 7.68
C VAL A 140 2.46 -10.05 7.63
N ARG A 141 3.12 -9.73 8.74
CA ARG A 141 4.56 -9.93 8.89
C ARG A 141 4.82 -11.36 9.36
N GLU A 142 5.91 -11.96 8.93
CA GLU A 142 6.36 -13.28 9.41
C GLU A 142 6.47 -13.34 10.94
N THR A 143 6.86 -12.24 11.59
CA THR A 143 6.93 -12.13 13.05
C THR A 143 5.56 -12.18 13.76
N ASP A 144 4.48 -11.82 13.06
CA ASP A 144 3.13 -11.81 13.63
C ASP A 144 2.54 -13.23 13.66
N GLU A 145 2.97 -14.11 12.75
CA GLU A 145 2.58 -15.51 12.71
C GLU A 145 3.22 -16.31 13.84
N LEU A 146 4.53 -16.09 14.09
CA LEU A 146 5.25 -16.71 15.21
C LEU A 146 4.61 -16.42 16.58
N ARG A 147 4.03 -15.22 16.74
CA ARG A 147 3.29 -14.84 17.95
C ARG A 147 1.96 -15.57 18.12
N ARG A 148 1.29 -15.96 17.02
CA ARG A 148 0.02 -16.68 17.06
C ARG A 148 0.19 -18.17 17.34
N ASP A 149 1.29 -18.76 16.92
CA ASP A 149 1.60 -20.17 17.20
C ASP A 149 2.14 -20.38 18.62
N GLY A 150 2.84 -19.39 19.17
CA GLY A 150 3.27 -19.39 20.58
C GLY A 150 2.10 -19.39 21.58
N ASP A 151 0.96 -18.79 21.23
CA ASP A 151 -0.24 -18.69 22.09
C ASP A 151 -1.17 -19.93 22.00
N ARG A 152 -0.86 -20.90 21.11
CA ARG A 152 -1.57 -22.20 21.02
C ARG A 152 -0.88 -23.32 21.79
N SER A 153 0.13 -22.98 22.60
CA SER A 153 1.02 -23.93 23.30
C SER A 153 0.87 -23.93 24.83
N VAL A 154 -0.29 -23.52 25.37
CA VAL A 154 -0.60 -23.55 26.81
C VAL A 154 -1.94 -24.23 27.09
#